data_AF-R7WI58-F1
#
_entry.id   AF-R7WI58-F1
#
_cell.length_a   1.000
_cell.length_b   1.000
_cell.length_c   1.000
_cell.angle_alpha   90.00
_cell.angle_beta   90.00
_cell.angle_gamma   90.00
#
_symmetry.space_group_name_H-M   'P 1'
#
loop_
_entity.id
_entity.type
_entity.pdbx_description
1 polymer ?
#
loop_
_entity_poly.entity_id
_entity_poly.type
_entity_poly.pdbx_seq_one_letter_code
_entity_poly.pdbx_strand_id
1 'polypeptide(L)'
;MVRSAPTVADGWASEDVRESLDLCLSCKACSTDCPVGVDMSTYKSEFYHHYYETHRRPLSHYSLGWLPRWLELVERSAPLVNRLAAMPSLAKLGARLGGLTDARELPRFASRKEVRRAVGDRVADADVVLFADTFTRAFRPEVIDAARRVLGDADQSADCRADACCGLTYISTGQLDTARSLLADAAAALDDGTDRPIVVLEPSCAAALRKDLPELVHTDAARRVADRVRSFADHVVRLTGDGWRPTTSVPESVTVQTHCHEYAAFGASTQRAALKAVGVERVREATGCCGVAGNFGFEKEHYETSMKVAEQALAPALRADTAQVLTDGFSCHMQVRHLDPGRDSVHLAQILDPRADESTPRDDTTRKAQR
;
A
#
# COMPACT_ATOMS: atom_id res chain seq x y z
N MET A 1 1.40 22.87 -27.21
CA MET A 1 0.95 23.00 -28.62
C MET A 1 1.35 21.71 -29.34
N VAL A 2 0.51 20.67 -29.29
CA VAL A 2 0.72 19.39 -29.98
C VAL A 2 0.24 19.57 -31.42
N ARG A 3 1.15 19.47 -32.40
CA ARG A 3 0.93 19.95 -33.78
C ARG A 3 0.60 18.87 -34.82
N SER A 4 0.13 17.69 -34.42
CA SER A 4 -0.19 16.63 -35.41
C SER A 4 -1.32 15.66 -35.04
N ALA A 5 -2.12 15.92 -33.99
CA ALA A 5 -3.36 15.18 -33.76
C ALA A 5 -4.56 16.04 -34.22
N PRO A 6 -5.52 15.52 -35.02
CA PRO A 6 -6.65 16.31 -35.51
C PRO A 6 -7.69 16.69 -34.44
N THR A 7 -7.58 16.18 -33.21
CA THR A 7 -8.69 16.16 -32.24
C THR A 7 -8.24 16.64 -30.86
N VAL A 8 -8.31 17.96 -30.63
CA VAL A 8 -8.41 18.55 -29.28
C VAL A 8 -9.86 19.01 -29.01
N ALA A 9 -10.79 18.76 -29.95
CA ALA A 9 -12.15 19.29 -29.93
C ALA A 9 -12.93 18.91 -28.68
N ASP A 10 -12.78 17.67 -28.21
CA ASP A 10 -13.55 17.13 -27.09
C ASP A 10 -12.94 17.47 -25.72
N GLY A 11 -11.68 17.93 -25.68
CA GLY A 11 -10.99 18.32 -24.45
C GLY A 11 -11.11 17.26 -23.34
N TRP A 12 -11.70 17.64 -22.21
CA TRP A 12 -11.95 16.77 -21.06
C TRP A 12 -13.02 15.69 -21.26
N ALA A 13 -13.77 15.73 -22.37
CA ALA A 13 -14.78 14.74 -22.72
C ALA A 13 -14.27 13.68 -23.73
N SER A 14 -12.97 13.66 -24.05
CA SER A 14 -12.41 12.74 -25.03
C SER A 14 -12.40 11.29 -24.55
N GLU A 15 -13.11 10.41 -25.26
CA GLU A 15 -13.14 8.98 -24.94
C GLU A 15 -11.78 8.30 -25.21
N ASP A 16 -11.10 8.66 -26.30
CA ASP A 16 -9.77 8.13 -26.64
C ASP A 16 -8.74 8.39 -25.52
N VAL A 17 -8.79 9.59 -24.94
CA VAL A 17 -7.93 9.96 -23.80
C VAL A 17 -8.33 9.16 -22.56
N ARG A 18 -9.64 9.01 -22.29
CA ARG A 18 -10.13 8.20 -21.18
C ARG A 18 -9.64 6.75 -21.29
N GLU A 19 -9.84 6.11 -22.44
CA GLU A 19 -9.41 4.72 -22.70
C GLU A 19 -7.89 4.55 -22.54
N SER A 20 -7.11 5.52 -23.01
CA SER A 20 -5.65 5.49 -22.86
C SER A 20 -5.21 5.61 -21.40
N LEU A 21 -5.82 6.53 -20.65
CA LEU A 21 -5.51 6.76 -19.23
C LEU A 21 -6.06 5.65 -18.32
N ASP A 22 -7.06 4.91 -18.78
CA ASP A 22 -7.60 3.76 -18.06
C ASP A 22 -6.54 2.68 -17.81
N LEU A 23 -5.61 2.51 -18.76
CA LEU A 23 -4.48 1.59 -18.66
C LEU A 23 -3.32 2.10 -17.79
N CYS A 24 -3.37 3.35 -17.32
CA CYS A 24 -2.37 3.87 -16.40
C CYS A 24 -2.61 3.35 -14.98
N LEU A 25 -1.56 2.75 -14.39
CA LEU A 25 -1.57 2.16 -13.05
C LEU A 25 -1.47 3.20 -11.91
N SER A 26 -1.41 4.49 -12.21
CA SER A 26 -1.30 5.59 -11.24
C SER A 26 -0.13 5.47 -10.25
N CYS A 27 0.98 4.84 -10.65
CA CYS A 27 2.10 4.53 -9.73
C CYS A 27 3.15 5.63 -9.57
N LYS A 28 3.02 6.77 -10.26
CA LYS A 28 3.98 7.89 -10.28
C LYS A 28 5.41 7.59 -10.78
N ALA A 29 5.71 6.39 -11.27
CA ALA A 29 7.05 6.10 -11.80
C ALA A 29 7.46 7.08 -12.93
N CYS A 30 6.51 7.43 -13.81
CA CYS A 30 6.73 8.41 -14.88
C CYS A 30 7.24 9.78 -14.41
N SER A 31 6.79 10.29 -13.26
CA SER A 31 7.22 11.61 -12.78
C SER A 31 8.64 11.61 -12.24
N THR A 32 9.14 10.43 -11.86
CA THR A 32 10.53 10.21 -11.42
C THR A 32 11.45 9.89 -12.60
N ASP A 33 11.00 9.03 -13.52
CA ASP A 33 11.83 8.54 -14.63
C ASP A 33 11.92 9.52 -15.79
N CYS A 34 10.94 10.41 -15.94
CA CYS A 34 10.94 11.41 -17.00
C CYS A 34 11.88 12.58 -16.64
N PRO A 35 12.91 12.89 -17.44
CA PRO A 35 13.85 13.98 -17.15
C PRO A 35 13.23 15.38 -17.06
N VAL A 36 12.02 15.55 -17.60
CA VAL A 36 11.27 16.82 -17.57
C VAL A 36 10.07 16.78 -16.61
N GLY A 37 9.92 15.71 -15.82
CA GLY A 37 8.94 15.61 -14.74
C GLY A 37 7.49 15.37 -15.18
N VAL A 38 7.26 14.61 -16.27
CA VAL A 38 5.89 14.27 -16.70
C VAL A 38 5.22 13.35 -15.68
N ASP A 39 4.13 13.81 -15.06
CA ASP A 39 3.29 13.01 -14.17
C ASP A 39 1.98 12.58 -14.86
N MET A 40 1.99 11.38 -15.44
CA MET A 40 0.82 10.78 -16.06
C MET A 40 -0.25 10.38 -15.04
N SER A 41 0.11 10.18 -13.78
CA SER A 41 -0.86 9.82 -12.74
C SER A 41 -1.68 11.03 -12.30
N THR A 42 -1.04 12.19 -12.12
CA THR A 42 -1.72 13.46 -11.87
C THR A 42 -2.56 13.84 -13.10
N TYR A 43 -2.02 13.65 -14.30
CA TYR A 43 -2.80 13.88 -15.52
C TYR A 43 -4.05 13.00 -15.59
N LYS A 44 -3.94 11.70 -15.25
CA LYS A 44 -5.10 10.79 -15.15
C LYS A 44 -6.11 11.30 -14.13
N SER A 45 -5.69 11.65 -12.92
CA SER A 45 -6.61 12.05 -11.86
C SER A 45 -7.35 13.35 -12.20
N GLU A 46 -6.66 14.33 -12.78
CA GLU A 46 -7.27 15.59 -13.24
C GLU A 46 -8.21 15.37 -14.43
N PHE A 47 -7.79 14.55 -15.40
CA PHE A 47 -8.66 14.19 -16.53
C PHE A 47 -9.93 13.48 -16.03
N TYR A 48 -9.82 12.50 -15.14
CA TYR A 48 -10.97 11.80 -14.55
C TYR A 48 -11.84 12.72 -13.68
N HIS A 49 -11.26 13.73 -13.02
CA HIS A 49 -12.01 14.72 -12.27
C HIS A 49 -13.01 15.45 -13.17
N HIS A 50 -12.54 15.99 -14.29
CA HIS A 50 -13.38 16.71 -15.23
C HIS A 50 -14.27 15.80 -16.09
N TYR A 51 -13.74 14.68 -16.60
CA TYR A 51 -14.49 13.76 -17.45
C TYR A 51 -15.76 13.26 -16.73
N TYR A 52 -15.65 12.87 -15.45
CA TYR A 52 -16.76 12.33 -14.67
C TYR A 52 -17.62 13.38 -13.95
N GLU A 53 -17.44 14.68 -14.21
CA GLU A 53 -18.43 15.70 -13.81
C GLU A 53 -19.73 15.53 -14.62
N THR A 54 -19.61 15.11 -15.88
CA THR A 54 -20.74 14.96 -16.81
C THR A 54 -21.01 13.51 -17.20
N HIS A 55 -20.04 12.60 -16.97
CA HIS A 55 -20.16 11.18 -17.27
C HIS A 55 -20.38 10.32 -16.02
N ARG A 56 -21.04 9.17 -16.20
CA ARG A 56 -21.23 8.21 -15.12
C ARG A 56 -19.91 7.50 -14.81
N ARG A 57 -19.58 7.41 -13.52
CA ARG A 57 -18.38 6.68 -13.06
C ARG A 57 -18.60 5.16 -13.12
N PRO A 58 -17.54 4.37 -13.39
CA PRO A 58 -17.56 2.92 -13.22
C PRO A 58 -17.93 2.53 -11.79
N LEU A 59 -18.54 1.34 -11.63
CA LEU A 59 -18.92 0.83 -10.31
C LEU A 59 -17.71 0.64 -9.39
N SER A 60 -16.53 0.32 -9.94
CA SER A 60 -15.27 0.19 -9.21
C SER A 60 -14.85 1.49 -8.51
N HIS A 61 -15.18 2.66 -9.07
CA HIS A 61 -14.88 3.96 -8.45
C HIS A 61 -15.72 4.19 -7.19
N TYR A 62 -16.90 3.57 -7.10
CA TYR A 62 -17.74 3.61 -5.91
C TYR A 62 -17.41 2.48 -4.94
N SER A 63 -17.06 1.28 -5.40
CA SER A 63 -16.76 0.14 -4.53
C SER A 63 -15.35 0.20 -3.95
N LEU A 64 -14.34 0.49 -4.77
CA LEU A 64 -12.93 0.57 -4.37
C LEU A 64 -12.43 2.00 -4.22
N GLY A 65 -12.89 2.94 -5.05
CA GLY A 65 -12.54 4.36 -4.87
C GLY A 65 -13.01 4.91 -3.52
N TRP A 66 -14.20 4.48 -3.05
CA TRP A 66 -14.72 4.83 -1.72
C TRP A 66 -14.38 3.80 -0.65
N LEU A 67 -13.44 2.89 -0.90
CA LEU A 67 -13.09 1.82 0.03
C LEU A 67 -12.77 2.34 1.44
N PRO A 68 -12.08 3.47 1.66
CA PRO A 68 -11.85 3.97 3.02
C PRO A 68 -13.15 4.18 3.82
N ARG A 69 -14.18 4.74 3.18
CA ARG A 69 -15.50 4.93 3.77
C ARG A 69 -16.19 3.59 4.07
N TRP A 70 -16.09 2.62 3.17
CA TRP A 70 -16.69 1.30 3.39
C TRP A 70 -15.99 0.54 4.51
N LEU A 71 -14.66 0.64 4.61
CA LEU A 71 -13.89 -0.06 5.63
C LEU A 71 -14.25 0.39 7.04
N GLU A 72 -14.48 1.69 7.27
CA GLU A 72 -14.97 2.19 8.57
C GLU A 72 -16.31 1.58 9.00
N LEU A 73 -17.17 1.26 8.03
CA LEU A 73 -18.45 0.59 8.27
C LEU A 73 -18.25 -0.92 8.47
N VAL A 74 -17.43 -1.55 7.62
CA VAL A 74 -17.17 -3.00 7.61
C VAL A 74 -16.44 -3.44 8.88
N GLU A 75 -15.54 -2.65 9.45
CA GLU A 75 -14.83 -3.00 10.70
C GLU A 75 -15.79 -3.37 11.85
N ARG A 76 -17.00 -2.79 11.87
CA ARG A 76 -18.04 -3.06 12.88
C ARG A 76 -18.78 -4.38 12.65
N SER A 77 -18.84 -4.85 11.42
CA SER A 77 -19.56 -6.05 10.99
C SER A 77 -18.65 -7.12 10.38
N ALA A 78 -17.32 -6.97 10.51
CA ALA A 78 -16.32 -7.81 9.87
C ALA A 78 -16.52 -9.32 10.06
N PRO A 79 -16.90 -9.84 11.25
CA PRO A 79 -17.16 -11.28 11.40
C PRO A 79 -18.28 -11.79 10.49
N LEU A 80 -19.32 -10.99 10.25
CA LEU A 80 -20.40 -11.33 9.33
C LEU A 80 -19.92 -11.21 7.88
N VAL A 81 -19.27 -10.09 7.53
CA VAL A 81 -18.76 -9.86 6.17
C VAL A 81 -17.78 -10.96 5.76
N ASN A 82 -16.86 -11.35 6.65
CA ASN A 82 -15.91 -12.44 6.39
C ASN A 82 -16.62 -13.80 6.22
N ARG A 83 -17.67 -14.09 6.99
CA ARG A 83 -18.47 -15.32 6.80
C ARG A 83 -19.19 -15.33 5.46
N LEU A 84 -19.71 -14.17 5.03
CA LEU A 84 -20.34 -14.02 3.73
C LEU A 84 -19.33 -14.15 2.59
N ALA A 85 -18.15 -13.54 2.74
CA ALA A 85 -17.05 -13.62 1.77
C ALA A 85 -16.44 -15.02 1.67
N ALA A 86 -16.52 -15.84 2.73
CA ALA A 86 -16.10 -17.23 2.69
C ALA A 86 -17.01 -18.14 1.84
N MET A 87 -18.22 -17.67 1.46
CA MET A 87 -19.10 -18.39 0.55
C MET A 87 -18.80 -17.99 -0.91
N PRO A 88 -18.27 -18.88 -1.76
CA PRO A 88 -17.78 -18.51 -3.08
C PRO A 88 -18.84 -17.86 -3.98
N SER A 89 -20.09 -18.32 -3.92
CA SER A 89 -21.18 -17.75 -4.71
C SER A 89 -21.51 -16.31 -4.30
N LEU A 90 -21.51 -16.00 -3.00
CA LEU A 90 -21.77 -14.66 -2.49
C LEU A 90 -20.58 -13.73 -2.73
N ALA A 91 -19.35 -14.22 -2.56
CA ALA A 91 -18.15 -13.46 -2.86
C ALA A 91 -18.12 -13.04 -4.34
N LYS A 92 -18.36 -13.97 -5.26
CA LYS A 92 -18.42 -13.68 -6.70
C LYS A 92 -19.56 -12.74 -7.06
N LEU A 93 -20.73 -12.91 -6.46
CA LEU A 93 -21.87 -12.00 -6.68
C LEU A 93 -21.54 -10.58 -6.18
N GLY A 94 -20.98 -10.45 -4.97
CA GLY A 94 -20.57 -9.18 -4.39
C GLY A 94 -19.50 -8.48 -5.24
N ALA A 95 -18.48 -9.23 -5.71
CA ALA A 95 -17.46 -8.73 -6.62
C ALA A 95 -18.10 -8.17 -7.91
N ARG A 96 -18.95 -8.94 -8.58
CA ARG A 96 -19.62 -8.51 -9.82
C ARG A 96 -20.50 -7.28 -9.62
N LEU A 97 -21.26 -7.21 -8.52
CA LEU A 97 -22.09 -6.04 -8.19
C LEU A 97 -21.24 -4.79 -7.89
N GLY A 98 -20.02 -4.97 -7.39
CA GLY A 98 -19.04 -3.90 -7.18
C GLY A 98 -18.25 -3.49 -8.43
N GLY A 99 -18.52 -4.09 -9.59
CA GLY A 99 -17.72 -3.88 -10.81
C GLY A 99 -16.36 -4.55 -10.78
N LEU A 100 -16.19 -5.62 -10.00
CA LEU A 100 -14.92 -6.30 -9.79
C LEU A 100 -14.88 -7.66 -10.50
N THR A 101 -13.67 -8.11 -10.81
CA THR A 101 -13.39 -9.47 -11.27
C THR A 101 -13.74 -10.49 -10.19
N ASP A 102 -14.28 -11.63 -10.60
CA ASP A 102 -14.60 -12.76 -9.74
C ASP A 102 -13.50 -13.86 -9.73
N ALA A 103 -12.37 -13.56 -10.39
CA ALA A 103 -11.18 -14.40 -10.47
C ALA A 103 -10.21 -14.17 -9.30
N ARG A 104 -10.40 -13.10 -8.52
CA ARG A 104 -9.54 -12.75 -7.38
C ARG A 104 -10.21 -13.13 -6.06
N GLU A 105 -9.41 -13.59 -5.12
CA GLU A 105 -9.85 -13.81 -3.76
C GLU A 105 -10.00 -12.46 -3.07
N LEU A 106 -11.09 -12.29 -2.32
CA LEU A 106 -11.27 -11.10 -1.50
C LEU A 106 -10.49 -11.25 -0.19
N PRO A 107 -9.81 -10.20 0.29
CA PRO A 107 -9.10 -10.25 1.56
C PRO A 107 -10.05 -10.42 2.75
N ARG A 108 -9.52 -10.96 3.85
CA ARG A 108 -10.19 -10.95 5.15
C ARG A 108 -10.17 -9.53 5.73
N PHE A 109 -11.32 -9.07 6.22
CA PHE A 109 -11.41 -7.82 6.97
C PHE A 109 -11.10 -8.03 8.46
N ALA A 110 -10.27 -7.19 9.03
CA ALA A 110 -10.02 -7.11 10.46
C ALA A 110 -11.28 -6.60 11.19
N SER A 111 -11.58 -7.19 12.34
CA SER A 111 -12.61 -6.68 13.23
C SER A 111 -12.14 -5.44 13.98
N ARG A 112 -13.08 -4.60 14.40
CA ARG A 112 -12.80 -3.44 15.28
C ARG A 112 -11.96 -3.79 16.51
N LYS A 113 -12.09 -5.01 17.05
CA LYS A 113 -11.29 -5.47 18.19
C LYS A 113 -9.82 -5.69 17.81
N GLU A 114 -9.57 -6.29 16.64
CA GLU A 114 -8.22 -6.48 16.11
C GLU A 114 -7.56 -5.14 15.80
N VAL A 115 -8.29 -4.24 15.12
CA VAL A 115 -7.81 -2.88 14.81
C VAL A 115 -7.47 -2.11 16.09
N ARG A 116 -8.39 -2.08 17.08
CA ARG A 116 -8.16 -1.39 18.36
C ARG A 116 -6.96 -1.96 19.11
N ARG A 117 -6.77 -3.27 19.08
CA ARG A 117 -5.62 -3.92 19.72
C ARG A 117 -4.32 -3.48 19.07
N ALA A 118 -4.26 -3.49 17.73
CA ALA A 118 -3.05 -3.18 16.98
C ALA A 118 -2.64 -1.70 17.10
N VAL A 119 -3.61 -0.79 16.95
CA VAL A 119 -3.39 0.65 17.10
C VAL A 119 -3.06 1.00 18.55
N GLY A 120 -3.77 0.42 19.52
CA GLY A 120 -3.59 0.70 20.94
C GLY A 120 -4.00 2.12 21.32
N ASP A 121 -3.58 2.55 22.52
CA ASP A 121 -3.86 3.89 23.03
C ASP A 121 -2.81 4.91 22.53
N ARG A 122 -3.20 6.19 22.52
CA ARG A 122 -2.35 7.32 22.12
C ARG A 122 -1.14 7.41 23.06
N VAL A 123 0.04 7.70 22.52
CA VAL A 123 1.25 7.92 23.30
C VAL A 123 1.67 9.38 23.11
N ALA A 124 1.47 10.19 24.17
CA ALA A 124 1.93 11.57 24.15
C ALA A 124 3.46 11.62 24.07
N ASP A 125 3.99 12.64 23.39
CA ASP A 125 5.43 12.92 23.27
C ASP A 125 6.27 11.75 22.73
N ALA A 126 5.66 10.85 21.95
CA ALA A 126 6.39 9.72 21.36
C ALA A 126 7.37 10.17 20.27
N ASP A 127 8.48 9.44 20.14
CA ASP A 127 9.58 9.75 19.21
C ASP A 127 9.15 9.71 17.74
N VAL A 128 8.14 8.91 17.40
CA VAL A 128 7.63 8.77 16.03
C VAL A 128 6.11 8.74 15.97
N VAL A 129 5.55 9.25 14.88
CA VAL A 129 4.16 8.93 14.49
C VAL A 129 4.20 7.67 13.64
N LEU A 130 3.53 6.60 14.08
CA LEU A 130 3.30 5.43 13.24
C LEU A 130 1.91 5.56 12.58
N PHE A 131 1.88 5.80 11.28
CA PHE A 131 0.63 5.94 10.54
C PHE A 131 0.11 4.55 10.13
N ALA A 132 -0.89 4.07 10.87
CA ALA A 132 -1.65 2.88 10.55
C ALA A 132 -2.72 3.22 9.50
N ASP A 133 -2.32 3.14 8.24
CA ASP A 133 -3.18 3.46 7.10
C ASP A 133 -4.42 2.55 7.01
N THR A 134 -5.38 2.99 6.19
CA THR A 134 -6.69 2.34 6.08
C THR A 134 -6.62 0.91 5.56
N PHE A 135 -5.64 0.56 4.72
CA PHE A 135 -5.51 -0.80 4.19
C PHE A 135 -4.81 -1.71 5.19
N THR A 136 -3.68 -1.28 5.73
CA THR A 136 -2.94 -2.06 6.73
C THR A 136 -3.83 -2.34 7.94
N ARG A 137 -4.54 -1.34 8.48
CA ARG A 137 -5.44 -1.57 9.62
C ARG A 137 -6.58 -2.53 9.28
N ALA A 138 -7.16 -2.41 8.10
CA ALA A 138 -8.35 -3.16 7.72
C ALA A 138 -8.05 -4.59 7.27
N PHE A 139 -6.85 -4.87 6.77
CA PHE A 139 -6.55 -6.18 6.16
C PHE A 139 -5.38 -6.90 6.83
N ARG A 140 -4.42 -6.16 7.39
CA ARG A 140 -3.17 -6.69 7.95
C ARG A 140 -2.78 -6.02 9.28
N PRO A 141 -3.67 -5.96 10.29
CA PRO A 141 -3.40 -5.26 11.54
C PRO A 141 -2.17 -5.81 12.30
N GLU A 142 -1.79 -7.07 12.07
CA GLU A 142 -0.59 -7.68 12.60
C GLU A 142 0.71 -6.97 12.17
N VAL A 143 0.71 -6.28 11.03
CA VAL A 143 1.85 -5.49 10.55
C VAL A 143 2.07 -4.25 11.43
N ILE A 144 0.99 -3.63 11.93
CA ILE A 144 1.08 -2.50 12.86
C ILE A 144 1.74 -2.95 14.17
N ASP A 145 1.30 -4.10 14.68
CA ASP A 145 1.85 -4.72 15.89
C ASP A 145 3.35 -5.02 15.75
N ALA A 146 3.76 -5.58 14.60
CA ALA A 146 5.15 -5.86 14.30
C ALA A 146 5.99 -4.58 14.21
N ALA A 147 5.49 -3.57 13.49
CA ALA A 147 6.19 -2.29 13.33
C ALA A 147 6.42 -1.57 14.66
N ARG A 148 5.44 -1.59 15.57
CA ARG A 148 5.60 -1.04 16.92
C ARG A 148 6.68 -1.76 17.72
N ARG A 149 6.78 -3.09 17.57
CA ARG A 149 7.84 -3.87 18.23
C ARG A 149 9.22 -3.57 17.65
N VAL A 150 9.34 -3.41 16.33
CA VAL A 150 10.59 -2.97 15.69
C VAL A 150 11.03 -1.60 16.18
N LEU A 151 10.09 -0.64 16.27
CA LEU A 151 10.39 0.69 16.79
C LEU A 151 10.82 0.63 18.26
N GLY A 152 10.14 -0.17 19.09
CA GLY A 152 10.54 -0.39 20.47
C GLY A 152 11.88 -1.10 20.64
N ASP A 153 12.23 -2.01 19.73
CA ASP A 153 13.55 -2.66 19.66
C ASP A 153 14.68 -1.66 19.30
N ALA A 154 14.31 -0.58 18.61
CA ALA A 154 15.18 0.57 18.33
C ALA A 154 15.11 1.69 19.37
N ASP A 155 14.58 1.39 20.57
CA ASP A 155 14.38 2.35 21.66
C ASP A 155 13.53 3.58 21.27
N GLN A 156 12.66 3.46 20.26
CA GLN A 156 11.72 4.51 19.84
C GLN A 156 10.31 4.21 20.33
N SER A 157 9.73 5.17 21.04
CA SER A 157 8.31 5.19 21.35
C SER A 157 7.50 5.61 20.12
N ALA A 158 6.38 4.93 19.89
CA ALA A 158 5.55 5.14 18.70
C ALA A 158 4.12 5.54 19.07
N ASP A 159 3.71 6.69 18.55
CA ASP A 159 2.34 7.16 18.63
C ASP A 159 1.57 6.69 17.39
N CYS A 160 0.78 5.63 17.54
CA CYS A 160 0.05 5.02 16.43
C CYS A 160 -1.21 5.84 16.08
N ARG A 161 -1.29 6.33 14.84
CA ARG A 161 -2.43 7.09 14.29
C ARG A 161 -3.19 6.27 13.27
N ALA A 162 -4.50 6.19 13.44
CA ALA A 162 -5.43 5.58 12.49
C ALA A 162 -6.67 6.48 12.25
N ASP A 163 -6.57 7.76 12.60
CA ASP A 163 -7.66 8.75 12.57
C ASP A 163 -7.62 9.67 11.34
N ALA A 164 -6.79 9.34 10.35
CA ALA A 164 -6.71 10.05 9.07
C ALA A 164 -6.54 9.05 7.90
N CYS A 165 -6.78 9.53 6.68
CA CYS A 165 -6.67 8.76 5.44
C CYS A 165 -5.77 9.49 4.44
N CYS A 166 -4.96 8.74 3.69
CA CYS A 166 -4.07 9.29 2.67
C CYS A 166 -4.78 9.72 1.37
N GLY A 167 -6.08 9.46 1.22
CA GLY A 167 -6.91 9.89 0.09
C GLY A 167 -6.65 9.17 -1.25
N LEU A 168 -5.67 8.27 -1.33
CA LEU A 168 -5.17 7.70 -2.60
C LEU A 168 -6.25 7.04 -3.49
N THR A 169 -7.23 6.34 -2.90
CA THR A 169 -8.31 5.69 -3.68
C THR A 169 -9.21 6.72 -4.37
N TYR A 170 -9.38 7.89 -3.77
CA TYR A 170 -10.10 9.01 -4.37
C TYR A 170 -9.24 9.72 -5.44
N ILE A 171 -7.93 9.87 -5.21
CA ILE A 171 -7.00 10.47 -6.18
C ILE A 171 -6.97 9.63 -7.47
N SER A 172 -6.68 8.33 -7.35
CA SER A 172 -6.54 7.41 -8.48
C SER A 172 -7.82 7.24 -9.32
N THR A 173 -8.98 7.56 -8.75
CA THR A 173 -10.28 7.54 -9.44
C THR A 173 -10.76 8.94 -9.86
N GLY A 174 -9.94 9.99 -9.70
CA GLY A 174 -10.26 11.37 -10.08
C GLY A 174 -11.40 11.99 -9.27
N GLN A 175 -11.52 11.65 -7.99
CA GLN A 175 -12.51 12.20 -7.06
C GLN A 175 -11.86 13.26 -6.18
N LEU A 176 -11.30 14.28 -6.84
CA LEU A 176 -10.32 15.18 -6.23
C LEU A 176 -10.88 16.09 -5.13
N ASP A 177 -12.18 16.43 -5.15
CA ASP A 177 -12.78 17.21 -4.06
C ASP A 177 -12.78 16.43 -2.74
N THR A 178 -13.16 15.15 -2.77
CA THR A 178 -13.10 14.29 -1.59
C THR A 178 -11.66 14.00 -1.18
N ALA A 179 -10.76 13.80 -2.15
CA ALA A 179 -9.34 13.63 -1.87
C ALA A 179 -8.76 14.86 -1.15
N ARG A 180 -9.04 16.07 -1.64
CA ARG A 180 -8.61 17.34 -1.02
C ARG A 180 -9.12 17.48 0.41
N SER A 181 -10.39 17.16 0.66
CA SER A 181 -10.96 17.19 2.02
C SER A 181 -10.22 16.23 2.95
N LEU A 182 -10.06 14.96 2.55
CA LEU A 182 -9.38 13.95 3.38
C LEU A 182 -7.91 14.29 3.64
N LEU A 183 -7.22 14.83 2.63
CA LEU A 183 -5.84 15.26 2.75
C LEU A 183 -5.70 16.49 3.66
N ALA A 184 -6.65 17.42 3.62
CA ALA A 184 -6.67 18.56 4.54
C ALA A 184 -6.88 18.10 6.00
N ASP A 185 -7.79 17.16 6.23
CA ASP A 185 -8.00 16.55 7.54
C ASP A 185 -6.75 15.79 8.00
N ALA A 186 -6.10 15.05 7.09
CA ALA A 186 -4.85 14.35 7.39
C ALA A 186 -3.71 15.33 7.75
N ALA A 187 -3.57 16.44 7.02
CA ALA A 187 -2.60 17.47 7.35
C ALA A 187 -2.86 18.06 8.75
N ALA A 188 -4.11 18.40 9.06
CA ALA A 188 -4.47 18.94 10.37
C ALA A 188 -4.24 17.92 11.51
N ALA A 189 -4.52 16.64 11.28
CA ALA A 189 -4.36 15.59 12.28
C ALA A 189 -2.88 15.22 12.55
N LEU A 190 -2.03 15.30 11.51
CA LEU A 190 -0.63 14.88 11.56
C LEU A 190 0.34 16.03 11.85
N ASP A 191 -0.03 17.28 11.58
CA ASP A 191 0.75 18.47 11.93
C ASP A 191 0.62 18.81 13.42
N ASP A 192 1.29 18.03 14.26
CA ASP A 192 1.26 18.16 15.71
C ASP A 192 2.24 19.22 16.28
N GLY A 193 2.81 20.04 15.41
CA GLY A 193 3.76 21.09 15.79
C GLY A 193 5.18 20.61 16.10
N THR A 194 5.48 19.33 15.83
CA THR A 194 6.82 18.75 16.04
C THR A 194 7.48 18.34 14.72
N ASP A 195 8.79 18.09 14.76
CA ASP A 195 9.58 17.59 13.63
C ASP A 195 9.69 16.06 13.59
N ARG A 196 8.96 15.35 14.46
CA ARG A 196 9.08 13.90 14.58
C ARG A 196 8.60 13.20 13.29
N PRO A 197 9.27 12.12 12.86
CA PRO A 197 8.96 11.47 11.60
C PRO A 197 7.57 10.82 11.62
N ILE A 198 6.92 10.81 10.46
CA ILE A 198 5.67 10.09 10.23
C ILE A 198 6.03 8.84 9.41
N VAL A 199 6.10 7.71 10.09
CA VAL A 199 6.44 6.41 9.48
C VAL A 199 5.17 5.74 9.00
N VAL A 200 5.09 5.48 7.69
CA VAL A 200 3.91 4.91 7.04
C VAL A 200 4.20 3.48 6.57
N LEU A 201 3.30 2.54 6.90
CA LEU A 201 3.46 1.12 6.58
C LEU A 201 3.14 0.81 5.12
N GLU A 202 1.97 1.26 4.64
CA GLU A 202 1.60 1.11 3.23
C GLU A 202 2.35 2.12 2.35
N PRO A 203 3.25 1.69 1.44
CA PRO A 203 4.07 2.64 0.70
C PRO A 203 3.28 3.49 -0.29
N SER A 204 2.10 3.04 -0.74
CA SER A 204 1.22 3.86 -1.57
C SER A 204 0.62 5.04 -0.79
N CYS A 205 0.23 4.85 0.49
CA CYS A 205 -0.18 5.96 1.35
C CYS A 205 1.00 6.85 1.74
N ALA A 206 2.20 6.29 1.92
CA ALA A 206 3.41 7.07 2.16
C ALA A 206 3.68 8.02 0.99
N ALA A 207 3.60 7.53 -0.25
CA ALA A 207 3.76 8.35 -1.45
C ALA A 207 2.68 9.43 -1.57
N ALA A 208 1.41 9.09 -1.31
CA ALA A 208 0.31 10.05 -1.35
C ALA A 208 0.50 11.20 -0.34
N LEU A 209 0.88 10.89 0.89
CA LEU A 209 1.16 11.91 1.90
C LEU A 209 2.44 12.71 1.60
N ARG A 210 3.42 12.10 0.92
CA ARG A 210 4.69 12.77 0.57
C ARG A 210 4.59 13.68 -0.65
N LYS A 211 3.81 13.29 -1.66
CA LYS A 211 3.76 13.95 -2.98
C LYS A 211 2.42 14.62 -3.24
N ASP A 212 1.32 13.87 -3.17
CA ASP A 212 0.00 14.38 -3.51
C ASP A 212 -0.55 15.38 -2.48
N LEU A 213 -0.26 15.17 -1.18
CA LEU A 213 -0.72 16.06 -0.12
C LEU A 213 -0.34 17.54 -0.36
N PRO A 214 0.94 17.92 -0.51
CA PRO A 214 1.31 19.32 -0.73
C PRO A 214 0.93 19.85 -2.12
N GLU A 215 0.71 18.95 -3.09
CA GLU A 215 0.24 19.28 -4.45
C GLU A 215 -1.27 19.58 -4.49
N LEU A 216 -2.08 18.94 -3.64
CA LEU A 216 -3.54 19.11 -3.61
C LEU A 216 -4.01 20.05 -2.49
N VAL A 217 -3.24 20.17 -1.41
CA VAL A 217 -3.56 21.00 -0.25
C VAL A 217 -2.42 22.00 -0.01
N HIS A 218 -2.62 23.24 -0.46
CA HIS A 218 -1.57 24.26 -0.49
C HIS A 218 -1.41 25.02 0.85
N THR A 219 -1.23 24.29 1.95
CA THR A 219 -1.01 24.86 3.29
C THR A 219 0.39 24.54 3.81
N ASP A 220 0.90 25.34 4.76
CA ASP A 220 2.19 25.05 5.38
C ASP A 220 2.15 23.76 6.21
N ALA A 221 1.00 23.45 6.83
CA ALA A 221 0.78 22.19 7.54
C ALA A 221 0.95 20.98 6.60
N ALA A 222 0.35 21.03 5.40
CA ALA A 222 0.48 19.97 4.40
C ALA A 222 1.94 19.76 3.96
N ARG A 223 2.70 20.85 3.74
CA ARG A 223 4.13 20.78 3.41
C ARG A 223 4.95 20.18 4.57
N ARG A 224 4.76 20.66 5.80
CA ARG A 224 5.42 20.13 7.00
C ARG A 224 5.15 18.65 7.23
N VAL A 225 3.90 18.21 7.03
CA VAL A 225 3.54 16.79 7.12
C VAL A 225 4.25 16.00 6.04
N ALA A 226 4.18 16.43 4.78
CA ALA A 226 4.83 15.76 3.67
C ALA A 226 6.35 15.61 3.91
N ASP A 227 7.02 16.65 4.40
CA ASP A 227 8.46 16.66 4.67
C ASP A 227 8.88 15.65 5.76
N ARG A 228 8.00 15.32 6.69
CA ARG A 228 8.24 14.33 7.77
C ARG A 228 7.85 12.91 7.40
N VAL A 229 7.10 12.70 6.31
CA VAL A 229 6.66 11.37 5.88
C VAL A 229 7.86 10.53 5.43
N ARG A 230 7.94 9.31 5.96
CA ARG A 230 8.89 8.27 5.57
C ARG A 230 8.12 6.98 5.29
N SER A 231 8.58 6.21 4.31
CA SER A 231 8.18 4.80 4.24
C SER A 231 8.83 4.02 5.39
N PHE A 232 8.27 2.87 5.73
CA PHE A 232 8.86 2.02 6.77
C PHE A 232 10.31 1.61 6.42
N ALA A 233 10.58 1.30 5.14
CA ALA A 233 11.93 0.95 4.70
C ALA A 233 12.91 2.14 4.77
N ASP A 234 12.50 3.37 4.39
CA ASP A 234 13.33 4.58 4.58
C ASP A 234 13.67 4.78 6.06
N HIS A 235 12.70 4.58 6.94
CA HIS A 235 12.93 4.73 8.37
C HIS A 235 13.88 3.66 8.92
N VAL A 236 13.79 2.41 8.46
CA VAL A 236 14.74 1.34 8.81
C VAL A 236 16.18 1.68 8.41
N VAL A 237 16.40 2.28 7.23
CA VAL A 237 17.73 2.75 6.81
C VAL A 237 18.29 3.79 7.80
N ARG A 238 17.43 4.66 8.34
CA ARG A 238 17.85 5.68 9.30
C ARG A 238 18.17 5.07 10.67
N LEU A 239 17.29 4.20 11.19
CA LEU A 239 17.53 3.50 12.45
C LEU A 239 18.88 2.76 12.41
N THR A 240 19.15 2.04 11.32
CA THR A 240 20.43 1.33 11.16
C THR A 240 21.62 2.27 10.99
N GLY A 241 21.45 3.42 10.34
CA GLY A 241 22.43 4.49 10.27
C GLY A 241 22.77 5.10 11.63
N ASP A 242 21.77 5.20 12.52
CA ASP A 242 21.89 5.71 13.88
C ASP A 242 22.41 4.65 14.88
N GLY A 243 22.75 3.46 14.39
CA GLY A 243 23.41 2.40 15.16
C GLY A 243 22.49 1.28 15.62
N TRP A 244 21.17 1.35 15.40
CA TRP A 244 20.28 0.24 15.69
C TRP A 244 20.60 -0.98 14.83
N ARG A 245 20.47 -2.17 15.40
CA ARG A 245 20.51 -3.44 14.68
C ARG A 245 19.36 -4.29 15.21
N PRO A 246 18.62 -4.99 14.33
CA PRO A 246 17.53 -5.85 14.76
C PRO A 246 18.05 -6.93 15.71
N THR A 247 17.31 -7.19 16.79
CA THR A 247 17.65 -8.27 17.74
C THR A 247 17.21 -9.65 17.27
N THR A 248 16.27 -9.73 16.31
CA THR A 248 15.84 -10.98 15.66
C THR A 248 16.84 -11.43 14.59
N SER A 249 16.85 -12.74 14.31
CA SER A 249 17.49 -13.24 13.10
C SER A 249 16.78 -12.75 11.84
N VAL A 250 17.54 -12.37 10.81
CA VAL A 250 17.01 -12.02 9.48
C VAL A 250 17.28 -13.15 8.48
N PRO A 251 16.42 -13.36 7.48
CA PRO A 251 16.64 -14.38 6.46
C PRO A 251 17.90 -14.08 5.63
N GLU A 252 18.65 -15.13 5.29
CA GLU A 252 19.83 -15.03 4.41
C GLU A 252 19.46 -14.49 3.02
N SER A 253 18.28 -14.85 2.52
CA SER A 253 17.78 -14.45 1.21
C SER A 253 16.31 -14.07 1.20
N VAL A 254 15.98 -13.03 0.43
CA VAL A 254 14.61 -12.53 0.25
C VAL A 254 14.33 -12.26 -1.22
N THR A 255 13.14 -12.66 -1.68
CA THR A 255 12.56 -12.16 -2.93
C THR A 255 11.66 -10.98 -2.60
N VAL A 256 12.04 -9.78 -3.02
CA VAL A 256 11.30 -8.55 -2.73
C VAL A 256 10.60 -8.03 -3.97
N GLN A 257 9.33 -7.65 -3.80
CA GLN A 257 8.61 -6.82 -4.77
C GLN A 257 8.85 -5.35 -4.45
N THR A 258 9.71 -4.69 -5.23
CA THR A 258 9.92 -3.24 -5.10
C THR A 258 8.60 -2.51 -5.32
N HIS A 259 8.13 -1.79 -4.31
CA HIS A 259 6.83 -1.15 -4.38
C HIS A 259 6.88 0.07 -5.30
N CYS A 260 6.04 0.11 -6.35
CA CYS A 260 6.11 1.15 -7.37
C CYS A 260 5.92 2.59 -6.84
N HIS A 261 5.05 2.78 -5.84
CA HIS A 261 4.88 4.09 -5.20
C HIS A 261 6.07 4.47 -4.31
N GLU A 262 6.74 3.47 -3.72
CA GLU A 262 7.92 3.73 -2.89
C GLU A 262 9.11 4.13 -3.77
N TYR A 263 9.30 3.41 -4.87
CA TYR A 263 10.24 3.75 -5.94
C TYR A 263 10.07 5.22 -6.36
N ALA A 264 8.83 5.63 -6.67
CA ALA A 264 8.55 6.97 -7.17
C ALA A 264 8.71 8.08 -6.12
N ALA A 265 8.37 7.82 -4.85
CA ALA A 265 8.39 8.86 -3.81
C ALA A 265 9.70 8.92 -3.02
N PHE A 266 10.39 7.79 -2.83
CA PHE A 266 11.55 7.64 -1.94
C PHE A 266 12.80 7.11 -2.64
N GLY A 267 12.68 6.67 -3.90
CA GLY A 267 13.81 6.24 -4.73
C GLY A 267 13.93 4.72 -4.89
N ALA A 268 14.59 4.32 -5.98
CA ALA A 268 14.65 2.93 -6.42
C ALA A 268 15.37 1.97 -5.45
N SER A 269 16.33 2.49 -4.68
CA SER A 269 17.20 1.67 -3.83
C SER A 269 16.71 1.51 -2.40
N THR A 270 15.60 2.14 -2.00
CA THR A 270 15.20 2.25 -0.58
C THR A 270 15.01 0.89 0.09
N GLN A 271 14.23 -0.02 -0.50
CA GLN A 271 14.08 -1.37 0.06
C GLN A 271 15.37 -2.18 0.05
N ARG A 272 16.16 -2.10 -1.03
CA ARG A 272 17.45 -2.78 -1.11
C ARG A 272 18.39 -2.32 0.00
N ALA A 273 18.44 -1.01 0.21
CA ALA A 273 19.26 -0.39 1.23
C ALA A 273 18.81 -0.82 2.62
N ALA A 274 17.51 -0.83 2.90
CA ALA A 274 16.95 -1.30 4.16
C ALA A 274 17.33 -2.76 4.42
N LEU A 275 17.10 -3.66 3.46
CA LEU A 275 17.41 -5.08 3.56
C LEU A 275 18.90 -5.35 3.77
N LYS A 276 19.77 -4.64 3.03
CA LYS A 276 21.22 -4.76 3.22
C LYS A 276 21.67 -4.23 4.58
N ALA A 277 21.08 -3.13 5.05
CA ALA A 277 21.47 -2.50 6.32
C ALA A 277 21.11 -3.36 7.53
N VAL A 278 20.03 -4.14 7.45
CA VAL A 278 19.61 -5.10 8.49
C VAL A 278 20.29 -6.47 8.37
N GLY A 279 21.11 -6.70 7.34
CA GLY A 279 21.94 -7.90 7.21
C GLY A 279 21.43 -8.99 6.25
N VAL A 280 20.45 -8.71 5.39
CA VAL A 280 20.04 -9.66 4.34
C VAL A 280 21.09 -9.70 3.23
N GLU A 281 21.71 -10.87 3.03
CA GLU A 281 22.84 -11.02 2.11
C GLU A 281 22.41 -11.11 0.64
N ARG A 282 21.34 -11.87 0.36
CA ARG A 282 20.89 -12.17 -1.01
C ARG A 282 19.51 -11.61 -1.28
N VAL A 283 19.44 -10.49 -2.00
CA VAL A 283 18.17 -9.85 -2.38
C VAL A 283 17.88 -10.05 -3.86
N ARG A 284 16.80 -10.77 -4.17
CA ARG A 284 16.23 -10.87 -5.51
C ARG A 284 15.10 -9.85 -5.64
N GLU A 285 15.25 -8.89 -6.55
CA GLU A 285 14.21 -7.87 -6.78
C GLU A 285 13.33 -8.24 -7.96
N ALA A 286 12.02 -8.27 -7.72
CA ALA A 286 11.01 -8.18 -8.76
C ALA A 286 10.79 -6.69 -9.09
N THR A 287 11.61 -6.16 -9.99
CA THR A 287 11.54 -4.75 -10.41
C THR A 287 10.46 -4.57 -11.49
N GLY A 288 9.33 -3.98 -11.10
CA GLY A 288 8.16 -3.77 -11.95
C GLY A 288 6.91 -3.57 -11.09
N CYS A 289 5.77 -3.25 -11.70
CA CYS A 289 4.51 -3.24 -10.94
C CYS A 289 4.04 -4.68 -10.68
N CYS A 290 3.44 -4.94 -9.51
CA CYS A 290 2.77 -6.21 -9.25
C CYS A 290 1.55 -6.44 -10.16
N GLY A 291 1.02 -5.39 -10.80
CA GLY A 291 -0.13 -5.46 -11.70
C GLY A 291 -1.47 -5.18 -11.04
N VAL A 292 -1.58 -5.09 -9.71
CA VAL A 292 -2.85 -4.80 -9.03
C VAL A 292 -3.16 -3.30 -8.97
N ALA A 293 -2.20 -2.49 -8.50
CA ALA A 293 -2.28 -1.02 -8.47
C ALA A 293 -3.69 -0.44 -8.12
N GLY A 294 -4.14 -0.67 -6.87
CA GLY A 294 -5.43 -0.17 -6.41
C GLY A 294 -6.60 -0.91 -7.07
N ASN A 295 -7.52 -0.16 -7.69
CA ASN A 295 -8.71 -0.71 -8.34
C ASN A 295 -8.41 -1.42 -9.67
N PHE A 296 -7.36 -1.03 -10.39
CA PHE A 296 -7.03 -1.56 -11.72
C PHE A 296 -7.09 -3.09 -11.79
N GLY A 297 -6.29 -3.78 -10.98
CA GLY A 297 -6.23 -5.25 -11.04
C GLY A 297 -7.51 -5.95 -10.58
N PHE A 298 -8.35 -5.27 -9.79
CA PHE A 298 -9.63 -5.80 -9.34
C PHE A 298 -10.77 -5.52 -10.31
N GLU A 299 -10.61 -4.61 -11.28
CA GLU A 299 -11.59 -4.37 -12.32
C GLU A 299 -11.67 -5.56 -13.29
N LYS A 300 -12.88 -5.93 -13.69
CA LYS A 300 -13.12 -7.10 -14.55
C LYS A 300 -12.42 -6.94 -15.89
N GLU A 301 -12.46 -5.74 -16.44
CA GLU A 301 -11.93 -5.33 -17.73
C GLU A 301 -10.40 -5.37 -17.77
N HIS A 302 -9.75 -5.20 -16.62
CA HIS A 302 -8.29 -5.10 -16.52
C HIS A 302 -7.62 -6.36 -15.95
N TYR A 303 -8.39 -7.37 -15.51
CA TYR A 303 -7.84 -8.57 -14.87
C TYR A 303 -6.74 -9.25 -15.72
N GLU A 304 -6.98 -9.47 -17.02
CA GLU A 304 -5.98 -10.11 -17.88
C GLU A 304 -4.72 -9.26 -18.03
N THR A 305 -4.87 -7.93 -18.19
CA THR A 305 -3.74 -7.00 -18.27
C THR A 305 -2.96 -6.98 -16.96
N SER A 306 -3.65 -6.97 -15.84
CA SER A 306 -3.08 -7.06 -14.50
C SER A 306 -2.20 -8.29 -14.33
N MET A 307 -2.66 -9.46 -14.78
CA MET A 307 -1.85 -10.69 -14.75
C MET A 307 -0.66 -10.63 -15.70
N LYS A 308 -0.81 -10.05 -16.90
CA LYS A 308 0.31 -9.84 -17.85
C LYS A 308 1.38 -8.88 -17.30
N VAL A 309 0.99 -7.87 -16.54
CA VAL A 309 1.92 -6.96 -15.85
C VAL A 309 2.71 -7.73 -14.78
N ALA A 310 2.04 -8.57 -14.00
CA ALA A 310 2.71 -9.39 -12.99
C ALA A 310 3.73 -10.37 -13.58
N GLU A 311 3.47 -10.89 -14.79
CA GLU A 311 4.38 -11.76 -15.55
C GLU A 311 5.67 -11.06 -16.02
N GLN A 312 5.76 -9.73 -15.95
CA GLN A 312 6.99 -9.01 -16.31
C GLN A 312 8.11 -9.19 -15.28
N ALA A 313 7.77 -9.36 -13.99
CA ALA A 313 8.77 -9.40 -12.93
C ALA A 313 8.37 -10.28 -11.74
N LEU A 314 7.19 -10.03 -11.14
CA LEU A 314 6.78 -10.69 -9.91
C LEU A 314 6.60 -12.20 -10.09
N ALA A 315 5.79 -12.62 -11.08
CA ALA A 315 5.50 -14.04 -11.27
C ALA A 315 6.75 -14.86 -11.64
N PRO A 316 7.65 -14.39 -12.54
CA PRO A 316 8.94 -15.05 -12.75
C PRO A 316 9.82 -15.11 -11.50
N ALA A 317 9.81 -14.07 -10.65
CA ALA A 317 10.59 -14.06 -9.42
C ALA A 317 10.07 -15.09 -8.41
N LEU A 318 8.75 -15.22 -8.26
CA LEU A 318 8.14 -16.25 -7.42
C LEU A 318 8.46 -17.66 -7.96
N ARG A 319 8.46 -17.88 -9.27
CA ARG A 319 8.80 -19.21 -9.81
C ARG A 319 10.27 -19.59 -9.67
N ALA A 320 11.17 -18.61 -9.50
CA ALA A 320 12.61 -18.84 -9.54
C ALA A 320 13.18 -19.42 -8.24
N ASP A 321 12.58 -19.13 -7.09
CA ASP A 321 13.01 -19.68 -5.80
C ASP A 321 11.86 -19.80 -4.80
N THR A 322 12.14 -20.44 -3.66
CA THR A 322 11.24 -20.55 -2.51
C THR A 322 11.67 -19.64 -1.35
N ALA A 323 12.45 -18.59 -1.62
CA ALA A 323 12.86 -17.64 -0.59
C ALA A 323 11.64 -16.92 -0.02
N GLN A 324 11.78 -16.38 1.20
CA GLN A 324 10.73 -15.58 1.80
C GLN A 324 10.41 -14.38 0.90
N VAL A 325 9.12 -14.11 0.69
CA VAL A 325 8.67 -13.03 -0.18
C VAL A 325 8.36 -11.80 0.66
N LEU A 326 9.00 -10.68 0.34
CA LEU A 326 8.74 -9.40 0.98
C LEU A 326 7.82 -8.54 0.09
N THR A 327 6.69 -8.13 0.65
CA THR A 327 5.80 -7.12 0.06
C THR A 327 5.29 -6.18 1.15
N ASP A 328 5.71 -4.92 1.11
CA ASP A 328 5.24 -3.92 2.06
C ASP A 328 3.81 -3.42 1.71
N GLY A 329 3.52 -3.28 0.41
CA GLY A 329 2.19 -2.84 -0.05
C GLY A 329 1.15 -3.96 -0.10
N PHE A 330 -0.06 -3.66 0.34
CA PHE A 330 -1.21 -4.58 0.39
C PHE A 330 -1.58 -5.15 -0.99
N SER A 331 -1.57 -4.31 -2.04
CA SER A 331 -1.86 -4.76 -3.41
C SER A 331 -0.84 -5.79 -3.91
N CYS A 332 0.43 -5.60 -3.56
CA CYS A 332 1.50 -6.55 -3.88
C CYS A 332 1.35 -7.86 -3.10
N HIS A 333 1.02 -7.77 -1.81
CA HIS A 333 0.73 -8.93 -0.97
C HIS A 333 -0.40 -9.79 -1.54
N MET A 334 -1.52 -9.16 -1.92
CA MET A 334 -2.63 -9.86 -2.57
C MET A 334 -2.21 -10.50 -3.89
N GLN A 335 -1.41 -9.80 -4.71
CA GLN A 335 -0.96 -10.36 -5.99
C GLN A 335 -0.12 -11.62 -5.82
N VAL A 336 0.76 -11.68 -4.81
CA VAL A 336 1.54 -12.90 -4.53
C VAL A 336 0.60 -14.10 -4.34
N ARG A 337 -0.43 -13.95 -3.51
CA ARG A 337 -1.44 -14.99 -3.26
C ARG A 337 -2.28 -15.33 -4.49
N HIS A 338 -2.55 -14.35 -5.35
CA HIS A 338 -3.28 -14.56 -6.61
C HIS A 338 -2.46 -15.29 -7.66
N LEU A 339 -1.14 -15.11 -7.68
CA LEU A 339 -0.22 -15.80 -8.58
C LEU A 339 0.09 -17.21 -8.08
N ASP A 340 0.23 -17.37 -6.77
CA ASP A 340 0.56 -18.62 -6.10
C ASP A 340 -0.22 -18.73 -4.78
N PRO A 341 -1.41 -19.35 -4.78
CA PRO A 341 -2.25 -19.49 -3.59
C PRO A 341 -1.59 -20.27 -2.44
N GLY A 342 -0.53 -21.04 -2.70
CA GLY A 342 0.23 -21.76 -1.70
C GLY A 342 1.34 -20.91 -1.05
N ARG A 343 1.60 -19.71 -1.58
CA ARG A 343 2.68 -18.84 -1.13
C ARG A 343 2.12 -17.57 -0.52
N ASP A 344 2.75 -17.18 0.59
CA ASP A 344 2.43 -15.93 1.26
C ASP A 344 3.62 -14.96 1.21
N SER A 345 3.34 -13.70 1.54
CA SER A 345 4.35 -12.65 1.63
C SER A 345 4.24 -11.90 2.95
N VAL A 346 5.38 -11.46 3.46
CA VAL A 346 5.50 -10.73 4.72
C VAL A 346 5.84 -9.26 4.47
N HIS A 347 5.52 -8.42 5.44
CA HIS A 347 5.96 -7.02 5.48
C HIS A 347 7.34 -6.92 6.13
N LEU A 348 8.14 -5.88 5.84
CA LEU A 348 9.48 -5.70 6.39
C LEU A 348 9.47 -5.66 7.92
N ALA A 349 8.49 -4.96 8.49
CA ALA A 349 8.23 -4.95 9.92
C ALA A 349 8.06 -6.35 10.54
N GLN A 350 7.51 -7.33 9.81
CA GLN A 350 7.35 -8.70 10.31
C GLN A 350 8.66 -9.49 10.22
N ILE A 351 9.49 -9.23 9.20
CA ILE A 351 10.84 -9.80 9.11
C ILE A 351 11.71 -9.32 10.28
N LEU A 352 11.56 -8.06 10.68
CA LEU A 352 12.38 -7.42 11.70
C LEU A 352 11.79 -7.54 13.12
N ASP A 353 10.63 -8.19 13.26
CA ASP A 353 9.93 -8.27 14.53
C ASP A 353 10.77 -9.07 15.56
N PRO A 354 11.13 -8.51 16.72
CA PRO A 354 11.90 -9.22 17.76
C PRO A 354 11.22 -10.50 18.28
N ARG A 355 9.92 -10.70 18.00
CA ARG A 355 9.17 -11.92 18.35
C ARG A 355 9.05 -12.93 17.21
N ALA A 356 9.64 -12.67 16.04
CA ALA A 356 9.57 -13.58 14.91
C ALA A 356 10.17 -14.95 15.25
N ASP A 357 11.31 -14.97 15.96
CA ASP A 357 12.02 -16.19 16.36
C ASP A 357 11.20 -17.06 17.36
N GLU A 358 10.29 -16.46 18.15
CA GLU A 358 9.42 -17.18 19.09
C GLU A 358 8.29 -17.96 18.40
N SER A 359 7.96 -17.60 17.15
CA SER A 359 6.83 -18.14 16.38
C SER A 359 7.19 -19.29 15.45
N THR A 360 8.48 -19.63 15.32
CA THR A 360 8.92 -20.81 14.57
C THR A 360 8.42 -22.06 15.30
N PRO A 361 7.57 -22.91 14.70
CA PRO A 361 7.18 -24.15 15.34
C PRO A 361 8.46 -24.95 15.62
N ARG A 362 8.75 -25.22 16.89
CA ARG A 362 9.71 -26.26 17.23
C ARG A 362 9.19 -27.54 16.60
N ASP A 363 9.97 -28.10 15.69
CA ASP A 363 9.69 -29.38 15.04
C ASP A 363 9.52 -30.46 16.14
N ASP A 364 8.28 -30.77 16.51
CA ASP A 364 7.94 -31.73 17.58
C ASP A 364 7.98 -33.18 17.07
N THR A 365 8.77 -33.44 16.01
CA THR A 365 8.97 -34.78 15.44
C THR A 365 9.84 -35.69 16.34
N THR A 366 10.42 -35.19 17.43
CA THR A 366 11.24 -36.01 18.35
C THR A 366 10.54 -36.53 19.60
N ARG A 367 9.26 -36.22 19.88
CA ARG A 367 8.60 -36.62 21.14
C ARG A 367 7.61 -37.78 21.06
N LYS A 368 7.52 -38.47 19.92
CA LYS A 368 6.68 -39.68 19.73
C LYS A 368 7.46 -40.99 19.54
N ALA A 369 8.78 -40.99 19.68
CA ALA A 369 9.59 -42.20 19.66
C ALA A 369 10.14 -42.53 21.06
N GLN A 370 9.27 -42.52 22.09
CA GLN A 370 9.55 -43.03 23.44
C GLN A 370 8.26 -42.95 24.27
N ARG A 371 7.27 -43.78 23.93
CA ARG A 371 6.19 -44.20 24.84
C ARG A 371 5.50 -45.43 24.31
#